data_AF-A0A0B2SLV6-F1
#
_entry.id   AF-A0A0B2SLV6-F1
#
_cell.length_a   1.000
_cell.length_b   1.000
_cell.length_c   1.000
_cell.angle_alpha   90.00
_cell.angle_beta   90.00
_cell.angle_gamma   90.00
#
_symmetry.space_group_name_H-M   'P 1'
#
loop_
_entity.id
_entity.type
_entity.pdbx_description
1 polymer ?
#
loop_
_entity_poly.entity_id
_entity_poly.type
_entity_poly.pdbx_seq_one_letter_code
_entity_poly.pdbx_strand_id
1 'polypeptide(L)'
;MEFDDLVRVFDISVERGIKPDDRLCGCLLSVVSLSQGSNDEEKVLACLQQANPKLVAFIHLIEDEKTSFETVKEEFKGIMSNAAVEVRRPFCNCLIDICRNKDLLERAHELLYLGTLYGLYPGLHNKTVEEWCLDVRSLSVGAALTALEEWMWTLTKIVKREETLPELFLAQTGTGAHKFAQGLNISFASHLRKLAAPFKQSEEKVGCFIASREDLVSWVQSKSTAAAT
;
A
#
# COMPACT_ATOMS: atom_id res chain seq x y z
N MET A 1 5.11 1.75 -22.61
CA MET A 1 3.97 0.88 -22.99
C MET A 1 2.95 1.82 -23.59
N GLU A 2 2.66 1.67 -24.88
CA GLU A 2 1.57 2.42 -25.49
C GLU A 2 0.28 1.77 -25.01
N PHE A 3 -0.54 2.48 -24.25
CA PHE A 3 -1.79 1.93 -23.68
C PHE A 3 -2.73 1.39 -24.77
N ASP A 4 -2.67 1.97 -25.96
CA ASP A 4 -3.42 1.52 -27.14
C ASP A 4 -3.02 0.10 -27.60
N ASP A 5 -1.76 -0.30 -27.44
CA ASP A 5 -1.32 -1.67 -27.72
C ASP A 5 -1.91 -2.66 -26.72
N LEU A 6 -1.96 -2.29 -25.44
CA LEU A 6 -2.55 -3.12 -24.38
C LEU A 6 -4.04 -3.35 -24.66
N VAL A 7 -4.79 -2.29 -24.95
CA VAL A 7 -6.22 -2.35 -25.25
C VAL A 7 -6.45 -3.23 -26.48
N ARG A 8 -5.69 -3.01 -27.56
CA ARG A 8 -5.80 -3.82 -28.78
C ARG A 8 -5.52 -5.30 -28.52
N VAL A 9 -4.50 -5.63 -27.74
CA VAL A 9 -4.17 -7.03 -27.40
C VAL A 9 -5.26 -7.66 -26.53
N PHE A 10 -5.81 -6.90 -25.59
CA PHE A 10 -6.94 -7.34 -24.76
C PHE A 10 -8.17 -7.65 -25.62
N ASP A 11 -8.58 -6.72 -26.49
CA ASP A 11 -9.75 -6.87 -27.35
C ASP A 11 -9.63 -8.10 -28.25
N ILE A 12 -8.50 -8.23 -28.96
CA ILE A 12 -8.22 -9.39 -29.83
C ILE A 12 -8.28 -10.71 -29.03
N SER A 13 -7.80 -10.70 -27.79
CA SER A 13 -7.81 -11.90 -26.94
C SER A 13 -9.24 -12.30 -26.58
N VAL A 14 -10.06 -11.34 -26.15
CA VAL A 14 -11.45 -11.58 -25.78
C VAL A 14 -12.30 -11.97 -27.00
N GLU A 15 -12.12 -11.32 -28.14
CA GLU A 15 -12.77 -11.66 -29.41
C GLU A 15 -12.47 -13.11 -29.85
N ARG A 16 -11.27 -13.60 -29.54
CA ARG A 16 -10.86 -14.99 -29.79
C ARG A 16 -11.33 -15.98 -28.72
N GLY A 17 -12.16 -15.54 -27.77
CA GLY A 17 -12.77 -16.39 -26.75
C GLY A 17 -11.91 -16.61 -25.50
N ILE A 18 -10.80 -15.87 -25.34
CA ILE A 18 -10.02 -15.90 -24.10
C ILE A 18 -10.84 -15.21 -23.00
N LYS A 19 -11.16 -15.96 -21.95
CA LYS A 19 -11.85 -15.41 -20.78
C LYS A 19 -10.83 -14.75 -19.85
N PRO A 20 -10.98 -13.47 -19.50
CA PRO A 20 -10.14 -12.84 -18.49
C PRO A 20 -10.22 -13.59 -17.17
N ASP A 21 -9.05 -13.89 -16.59
CA ASP A 21 -8.94 -14.47 -15.26
C ASP A 21 -8.54 -13.39 -14.23
N ASP A 22 -8.49 -13.78 -12.96
CA ASP A 22 -8.13 -12.88 -11.87
C ASP A 22 -6.72 -12.30 -12.01
N ARG A 23 -5.80 -13.03 -12.67
CA ARG A 23 -4.43 -12.55 -12.89
C ARG A 23 -4.42 -11.45 -13.94
N LEU A 24 -5.15 -11.62 -15.03
CA LEU A 24 -5.33 -10.57 -16.03
C LEU A 24 -6.00 -9.33 -15.41
N CYS A 25 -7.02 -9.53 -14.56
CA CYS A 25 -7.64 -8.43 -13.81
C CYS A 25 -6.62 -7.70 -12.92
N GLY A 26 -5.72 -8.44 -12.25
CA GLY A 26 -4.65 -7.86 -11.44
C GLY A 26 -3.63 -7.09 -12.27
N CYS A 27 -3.29 -7.57 -13.47
CA CYS A 27 -2.43 -6.84 -14.39
C CYS A 27 -3.07 -5.52 -14.84
N LEU A 28 -4.34 -5.54 -15.25
CA LEU A 28 -5.08 -4.34 -15.64
C LEU A 28 -5.18 -3.36 -14.47
N LEU A 29 -5.51 -3.83 -13.27
CA LEU A 29 -5.57 -3.02 -12.05
C LEU A 29 -4.21 -2.40 -11.70
N SER A 30 -3.10 -3.13 -11.88
CA SER A 30 -1.75 -2.59 -11.70
C SER A 30 -1.41 -1.53 -12.75
N VAL A 31 -1.99 -1.59 -13.95
CA VAL A 31 -1.80 -0.54 -14.95
C VAL A 31 -2.61 0.71 -14.57
N VAL A 32 -3.83 0.55 -14.05
CA VAL A 32 -4.64 1.65 -13.47
C VAL A 32 -3.91 2.31 -12.30
N SER A 33 -3.26 1.54 -11.42
CA SER A 33 -2.48 2.14 -10.32
C SER A 33 -1.20 2.85 -10.80
N LEU A 34 -0.77 2.64 -12.05
CA LEU A 34 0.40 3.30 -12.63
C LEU A 34 0.04 4.46 -13.57
N SER A 35 -1.22 4.60 -13.99
CA SER A 35 -1.66 5.65 -14.93
C SER A 35 -1.73 7.05 -14.31
N GLN A 36 -1.76 7.16 -12.98
CA GLN A 36 -1.74 8.45 -12.26
C GLN A 36 -2.82 9.44 -12.74
N GLY A 37 -4.01 8.97 -13.11
CA GLY A 37 -5.09 9.83 -13.62
C GLY A 37 -4.89 10.34 -15.05
N SER A 38 -4.04 9.71 -15.87
CA SER A 38 -3.90 10.07 -17.28
C SER A 38 -5.15 9.73 -18.09
N ASN A 39 -5.30 10.36 -19.27
CA ASN A 39 -6.39 10.05 -20.22
C ASN A 39 -6.43 8.57 -20.64
N ASP A 40 -5.35 7.83 -20.46
CA ASP A 40 -5.29 6.41 -20.81
C ASP A 40 -5.82 5.50 -19.69
N GLU A 41 -6.03 6.02 -18.47
CA GLU A 41 -6.64 5.29 -17.36
C GLU A 41 -8.03 4.78 -17.73
N GLU A 42 -8.85 5.63 -18.37
CA GLU A 42 -10.21 5.28 -18.79
C GLU A 42 -10.22 4.11 -19.78
N LYS A 43 -9.23 4.04 -20.68
CA LYS A 43 -9.10 2.94 -21.64
C LYS A 43 -8.84 1.61 -20.93
N VAL A 44 -7.96 1.61 -19.93
CA VAL A 44 -7.63 0.41 -19.16
C VAL A 44 -8.79 0.02 -18.24
N LEU A 45 -9.47 1.00 -17.64
CA LEU A 45 -10.70 0.77 -16.88
C LEU A 45 -11.79 0.15 -17.75
N ALA A 46 -11.91 0.52 -19.03
CA ALA A 46 -12.85 -0.12 -19.95
C ALA A 46 -12.52 -1.61 -20.18
N CYS A 47 -11.25 -1.96 -20.36
CA CYS A 47 -10.83 -3.37 -20.41
C CYS A 47 -11.14 -4.10 -19.10
N LEU A 48 -10.85 -3.47 -17.95
CA LEU A 48 -11.14 -4.05 -16.64
C LEU A 48 -12.64 -4.18 -16.39
N GLN A 49 -13.46 -3.27 -16.90
CA GLN A 49 -14.92 -3.30 -16.81
C GLN A 49 -15.48 -4.51 -17.56
N GLN A 50 -14.91 -4.83 -18.73
CA GLN A 50 -15.28 -6.02 -19.49
C GLN A 50 -14.82 -7.31 -18.79
N ALA A 51 -13.66 -7.31 -18.13
CA ALA A 51 -13.12 -8.47 -17.44
C ALA A 51 -13.78 -8.74 -16.07
N ASN A 52 -13.95 -7.69 -15.26
CA ASN A 52 -14.44 -7.75 -13.90
C ASN A 52 -15.19 -6.45 -13.53
N PRO A 53 -16.49 -6.35 -13.87
CA PRO A 53 -17.29 -5.16 -13.63
C PRO A 53 -17.45 -4.83 -12.14
N LYS A 54 -17.39 -5.83 -11.25
CA LYS A 54 -17.47 -5.63 -9.81
C LYS A 54 -16.23 -4.91 -9.27
N LEU A 55 -15.06 -5.25 -9.78
CA LEU A 55 -13.82 -4.61 -9.38
C LEU A 55 -13.79 -3.13 -9.79
N VAL A 56 -14.27 -2.79 -10.99
CA VAL A 56 -14.40 -1.38 -11.42
C VAL A 56 -15.43 -0.63 -10.59
N ALA A 57 -16.60 -1.24 -10.31
CA ALA A 57 -17.58 -0.64 -9.42
C ALA A 57 -16.98 -0.36 -8.02
N PHE A 58 -16.15 -1.26 -7.51
CA PHE A 58 -15.46 -1.06 -6.24
C PHE A 58 -14.44 0.09 -6.30
N ILE A 59 -13.71 0.26 -7.40
CA ILE A 59 -12.79 1.41 -7.61
C ILE A 59 -13.55 2.73 -7.51
N HIS A 60 -14.68 2.85 -8.21
CA HIS A 60 -15.50 4.06 -8.12
C HIS A 60 -16.09 4.29 -6.72
N LEU A 61 -16.44 3.21 -6.03
CA LEU A 61 -16.98 3.27 -4.68
C LEU A 61 -15.94 3.76 -3.65
N ILE A 62 -14.68 3.35 -3.75
CA ILE A 62 -13.60 3.84 -2.88
C ILE A 62 -13.18 5.28 -3.21
N GLU A 63 -13.37 5.71 -4.46
CA GLU A 63 -13.13 7.09 -4.91
C GLU A 63 -14.19 8.09 -4.42
N ASP A 64 -15.41 7.62 -4.12
CA ASP A 64 -16.43 8.45 -3.50
C ASP A 64 -16.15 8.61 -1.99
N GLU A 65 -15.71 9.81 -1.58
CA GLU A 65 -15.47 10.17 -0.19
C GLU A 65 -16.73 10.08 0.69
N LYS A 66 -17.94 10.10 0.10
CA LYS A 66 -19.20 9.94 0.84
C LYS A 66 -19.49 8.49 1.21
N THR A 67 -18.80 7.53 0.59
CA THR A 67 -18.99 6.11 0.88
C THR A 67 -18.52 5.81 2.30
N SER A 68 -19.41 5.22 3.10
CA SER A 68 -19.09 4.82 4.47
C SER A 68 -18.07 3.69 4.52
N PHE A 69 -17.25 3.66 5.57
CA PHE A 69 -16.30 2.57 5.79
C PHE A 69 -16.95 1.18 5.81
N GLU A 70 -18.15 1.02 6.40
CA GLU A 70 -18.84 -0.27 6.44
C GLU A 70 -19.23 -0.76 5.03
N THR A 71 -19.68 0.15 4.16
CA THR A 71 -19.94 -0.18 2.75
C THR A 71 -18.66 -0.63 2.04
N VAL A 72 -17.55 0.12 2.22
CA VAL A 72 -16.24 -0.28 1.65
C VAL A 72 -15.83 -1.66 2.15
N LYS A 73 -15.98 -1.92 3.45
CA LYS A 73 -15.61 -3.20 4.07
C LYS A 73 -16.42 -4.38 3.55
N GLU A 74 -17.72 -4.22 3.35
CA GLU A 74 -18.60 -5.25 2.79
C GLU A 74 -18.22 -5.58 1.35
N GLU A 75 -18.07 -4.55 0.51
CA GLU A 75 -17.70 -4.72 -0.90
C GLU A 75 -16.28 -5.26 -1.06
N PHE A 76 -15.32 -4.76 -0.28
CA PHE A 76 -13.95 -5.27 -0.24
C PHE A 76 -13.93 -6.76 0.09
N LYS A 77 -14.70 -7.19 1.10
CA LYS A 77 -14.83 -8.61 1.45
C LYS A 77 -15.40 -9.41 0.28
N GLY A 78 -16.40 -8.88 -0.41
CA GLY A 78 -16.97 -9.48 -1.62
C GLY A 78 -15.95 -9.68 -2.73
N ILE A 79 -15.16 -8.64 -3.04
CA ILE A 79 -14.09 -8.70 -4.04
C ILE A 79 -13.04 -9.75 -3.65
N MET A 80 -12.50 -9.67 -2.43
CA MET A 80 -11.42 -10.56 -1.98
C MET A 80 -11.87 -12.01 -1.85
N SER A 81 -13.13 -12.27 -1.45
CA SER A 81 -13.64 -13.64 -1.30
C SER A 81 -13.82 -14.35 -2.66
N ASN A 82 -14.17 -13.58 -3.70
CA ASN A 82 -14.37 -14.12 -5.04
C ASN A 82 -13.05 -14.26 -5.83
N ALA A 83 -12.01 -13.52 -5.46
CA ALA A 83 -10.72 -13.57 -6.12
C ALA A 83 -9.87 -14.77 -5.67
N ALA A 84 -9.07 -15.29 -6.59
CA ALA A 84 -8.05 -16.30 -6.33
C ALA A 84 -7.06 -15.82 -5.26
N VAL A 85 -6.65 -16.73 -4.37
CA VAL A 85 -5.87 -16.38 -3.16
C VAL A 85 -4.59 -15.63 -3.50
N GLU A 86 -3.91 -16.01 -4.58
CA GLU A 86 -2.65 -15.41 -4.99
C GLU A 86 -2.78 -13.96 -5.48
N VAL A 87 -3.98 -13.53 -5.91
CA VAL A 87 -4.18 -12.17 -6.43
C VAL A 87 -4.71 -11.19 -5.39
N ARG A 88 -5.24 -11.66 -4.25
CA ARG A 88 -5.88 -10.80 -3.24
C ARG A 88 -4.93 -9.73 -2.69
N ARG A 89 -3.70 -10.12 -2.38
CA ARG A 89 -2.67 -9.17 -1.93
C ARG A 89 -2.30 -8.18 -3.04
N PRO A 90 -1.95 -8.60 -4.27
CA PRO A 90 -1.77 -7.69 -5.40
C PRO A 90 -2.95 -6.73 -5.62
N PHE A 91 -4.19 -7.21 -5.52
CA PHE A 91 -5.38 -6.36 -5.65
C PHE A 91 -5.41 -5.29 -4.56
N CYS A 92 -5.24 -5.68 -3.30
CA CYS A 92 -5.25 -4.74 -2.19
C CYS A 92 -4.12 -3.70 -2.32
N ASN A 93 -2.91 -4.10 -2.70
CA ASN A 93 -1.81 -3.18 -2.98
C ASN A 93 -2.19 -2.16 -4.08
N CYS A 94 -2.75 -2.60 -5.20
CA CYS A 94 -3.12 -1.71 -6.30
C CYS A 94 -4.26 -0.77 -5.92
N LEU A 95 -5.26 -1.23 -5.15
CA LEU A 95 -6.35 -0.40 -4.65
C LEU A 95 -5.83 0.70 -3.70
N ILE A 96 -4.88 0.36 -2.83
CA ILE A 96 -4.22 1.35 -1.96
C ILE A 96 -3.43 2.37 -2.81
N ASP A 97 -2.69 1.91 -3.82
CA ASP A 97 -1.95 2.78 -4.73
C ASP A 97 -2.88 3.74 -5.49
N ILE A 98 -4.01 3.25 -6.01
CA ILE A 98 -5.03 4.09 -6.67
C ILE A 98 -5.52 5.18 -5.73
N CYS A 99 -5.88 4.84 -4.48
CA CYS A 99 -6.28 5.85 -3.49
C CYS A 99 -5.20 6.89 -3.27
N ARG A 100 -3.94 6.49 -3.09
CA ARG A 100 -2.84 7.44 -2.86
C ARG A 100 -2.57 8.33 -4.07
N ASN A 101 -2.64 7.80 -5.29
CA ASN A 101 -2.45 8.58 -6.50
C ASN A 101 -3.53 9.66 -6.67
N LYS A 102 -4.74 9.40 -6.14
CA LYS A 102 -5.87 10.35 -6.13
C LYS A 102 -5.94 11.18 -4.84
N ASP A 103 -4.90 11.16 -4.01
CA ASP A 103 -4.80 11.85 -2.71
C ASP A 103 -5.87 11.44 -1.67
N LEU A 104 -6.48 10.27 -1.85
CA LEU A 104 -7.48 9.69 -0.93
C LEU A 104 -6.79 8.91 0.20
N LEU A 105 -6.01 9.62 1.02
CA LEU A 105 -5.14 9.01 2.03
C LEU A 105 -5.93 8.23 3.09
N GLU A 106 -7.06 8.75 3.57
CA GLU A 106 -7.91 8.05 4.55
C GLU A 106 -8.38 6.70 4.00
N ARG A 107 -8.83 6.67 2.74
CA ARG A 107 -9.26 5.44 2.08
C ARG A 107 -8.11 4.45 1.89
N ALA A 108 -6.90 4.94 1.58
CA ALA A 108 -5.71 4.10 1.51
C ALA A 108 -5.42 3.41 2.86
N HIS A 109 -5.59 4.13 3.97
CA HIS A 109 -5.45 3.62 5.34
C HIS A 109 -6.52 2.58 5.68
N GLU A 110 -7.78 2.85 5.37
CA GLU A 110 -8.87 1.90 5.55
C GLU A 110 -8.64 0.59 4.77
N LEU A 111 -8.18 0.66 3.52
CA LEU A 111 -7.88 -0.51 2.70
C LEU A 111 -6.69 -1.32 3.25
N LEU A 112 -5.66 -0.65 3.78
CA LEU A 112 -4.56 -1.34 4.47
C LEU A 112 -5.05 -2.05 5.74
N TYR A 113 -5.91 -1.39 6.52
CA TYR A 113 -6.54 -1.98 7.70
C TYR A 113 -7.35 -3.23 7.33
N LEU A 114 -8.20 -3.13 6.31
CA LEU A 114 -8.99 -4.28 5.81
C LEU A 114 -8.09 -5.40 5.30
N GLY A 115 -7.05 -5.08 4.52
CA GLY A 115 -6.09 -6.07 4.05
C GLY A 115 -5.37 -6.80 5.20
N THR A 116 -5.04 -6.08 6.27
CA THR A 116 -4.48 -6.67 7.50
C THR A 116 -5.49 -7.56 8.22
N LEU A 117 -6.72 -7.06 8.41
CA LEU A 117 -7.82 -7.77 9.06
C LEU A 117 -8.16 -9.09 8.36
N TYR A 118 -8.12 -9.10 7.02
CA TYR A 118 -8.38 -10.30 6.20
C TYR A 118 -7.12 -11.14 5.93
N GLY A 119 -6.01 -10.88 6.61
CA GLY A 119 -4.81 -11.72 6.56
C GLY A 119 -4.01 -11.64 5.26
N LEU A 120 -4.13 -10.56 4.49
CA LEU A 120 -3.40 -10.37 3.23
C LEU A 120 -1.91 -10.09 3.45
N TYR A 121 -1.55 -9.54 4.62
CA TYR A 121 -0.19 -9.11 4.95
C TYR A 121 0.37 -9.83 6.19
N PRO A 122 0.50 -11.17 6.16
CA PRO A 122 1.15 -11.91 7.24
C PRO A 122 2.60 -11.44 7.37
N GLY A 123 3.02 -11.16 8.60
CA GLY A 123 4.38 -10.70 8.89
C GLY A 123 4.67 -9.24 8.56
N LEU A 124 3.65 -8.43 8.22
CA LEU A 124 3.84 -6.97 8.06
C LEU A 124 4.46 -6.35 9.32
N HIS A 125 3.99 -6.78 10.49
CA HIS A 125 4.60 -6.46 11.77
C HIS A 125 5.14 -7.72 12.44
N ASN A 126 6.44 -7.70 12.75
CA ASN A 126 7.09 -8.70 13.60
C ASN A 126 7.61 -7.99 14.84
N LYS A 127 7.04 -8.27 16.02
CA LYS A 127 7.36 -7.59 17.27
C LYS A 127 7.85 -8.59 18.31
N THR A 128 9.03 -8.38 18.85
CA THR A 128 9.59 -9.05 20.03
C THR A 128 9.70 -8.06 21.19
N VAL A 129 10.32 -8.48 22.29
CA VAL A 129 10.61 -7.60 23.44
C VAL A 129 11.71 -6.59 23.07
N GLU A 130 12.66 -7.01 22.24
CA GLU A 130 13.86 -6.27 21.86
C GLU A 130 13.64 -5.40 20.62
N GLU A 131 12.85 -5.87 19.66
CA GLU A 131 12.67 -5.19 18.37
C GLU A 131 11.23 -5.17 17.85
N TRP A 132 10.90 -4.14 17.07
CA TRP A 132 9.70 -4.10 16.24
C TRP A 132 10.08 -3.83 14.79
N CYS A 133 9.85 -4.83 13.93
CA CYS A 133 10.07 -4.77 12.51
C CYS A 133 8.76 -4.53 11.75
N LEU A 134 8.76 -3.53 10.87
CA LEU A 134 7.80 -3.35 9.79
C LEU A 134 8.40 -3.92 8.48
N ASP A 135 7.90 -5.05 8.00
CA ASP A 135 8.34 -5.68 6.75
C ASP A 135 7.42 -5.32 5.59
N VAL A 136 7.89 -4.41 4.74
CA VAL A 136 7.13 -3.91 3.59
C VAL A 136 7.58 -4.50 2.26
N ARG A 137 8.43 -5.54 2.26
CA ARG A 137 9.00 -6.11 1.03
C ARG A 137 7.96 -6.67 0.06
N SER A 138 6.80 -7.09 0.56
CA SER A 138 5.70 -7.60 -0.26
C SER A 138 4.67 -6.55 -0.65
N LEU A 139 4.87 -5.29 -0.25
CA LEU A 139 3.95 -4.19 -0.52
C LEU A 139 4.38 -3.45 -1.80
N SER A 140 3.40 -2.85 -2.47
CA SER A 140 3.68 -1.80 -3.44
C SER A 140 4.20 -0.54 -2.73
N VAL A 141 4.67 0.44 -3.51
CA VAL A 141 5.16 1.71 -2.95
C VAL A 141 4.07 2.39 -2.12
N GLY A 142 2.87 2.56 -2.66
CA GLY A 142 1.81 3.25 -1.94
C GLY A 142 1.40 2.50 -0.66
N ALA A 143 1.19 1.19 -0.75
CA ALA A 143 0.89 0.37 0.42
C ALA A 143 1.99 0.43 1.50
N ALA A 144 3.27 0.42 1.11
CA ALA A 144 4.39 0.55 2.04
C ALA A 144 4.43 1.91 2.74
N LEU A 145 4.13 3.00 2.02
CA LEU A 145 4.06 4.34 2.61
C LEU A 145 2.89 4.48 3.58
N THR A 146 1.72 3.92 3.22
CA THR A 146 0.55 3.86 4.11
C THR A 146 0.88 3.06 5.39
N ALA A 147 1.54 1.91 5.26
CA ALA A 147 1.93 1.10 6.42
C ALA A 147 2.94 1.79 7.33
N LEU A 148 3.88 2.54 6.76
CA LEU A 148 4.79 3.39 7.52
C LEU A 148 4.03 4.47 8.29
N GLU A 149 3.10 5.17 7.65
CA GLU A 149 2.28 6.21 8.28
C GLU A 149 1.47 5.66 9.48
N GLU A 150 0.79 4.53 9.31
CA GLU A 150 0.04 3.86 10.40
C GLU A 150 0.95 3.42 11.54
N TRP A 151 2.10 2.86 11.20
CA TRP A 151 3.08 2.46 12.20
C TRP A 151 3.58 3.65 12.99
N MET A 152 3.90 4.76 12.31
CA MET A 152 4.36 5.98 12.99
C MET A 152 3.31 6.60 13.90
N TRP A 153 2.05 6.58 13.48
CA TRP A 153 0.95 7.04 14.32
C TRP A 153 0.79 6.16 15.57
N THR A 154 0.88 4.84 15.40
CA THR A 154 0.82 3.87 16.50
C THR A 154 1.95 4.10 17.49
N LEU A 155 3.20 4.24 16.99
CA LEU A 155 4.37 4.53 17.82
C LEU A 155 4.22 5.86 18.58
N THR A 156 3.70 6.89 17.92
CA THR A 156 3.43 8.19 18.55
C THR A 156 2.47 8.07 19.72
N LYS A 157 1.41 7.25 19.58
CA LYS A 157 0.45 6.99 20.67
C LYS A 157 1.08 6.27 21.85
N ILE A 158 1.89 5.24 21.58
CA ILE A 158 2.58 4.46 22.61
C ILE A 158 3.52 5.37 23.41
N VAL A 159 4.32 6.21 22.73
CA VAL A 159 5.19 7.19 23.40
C VAL A 159 4.38 8.18 24.26
N LYS A 160 3.30 8.75 23.71
CA LYS A 160 2.47 9.74 24.43
C LYS A 160 1.75 9.15 25.65
N ARG A 161 1.54 7.83 25.68
CA ARG A 161 0.92 7.10 26.79
C ARG A 161 1.95 6.50 27.75
N GLU A 162 3.24 6.73 27.51
CA GLU A 162 4.35 6.18 28.30
C GLU A 162 4.31 4.64 28.39
N GLU A 163 3.79 4.00 27.34
CA GLU A 163 3.74 2.55 27.21
C GLU A 163 5.11 1.97 26.83
N THR A 164 5.38 0.73 27.20
CA THR A 164 6.67 0.06 26.94
C THR A 164 6.93 -0.10 25.44
N LEU A 165 8.12 0.34 25.02
CA LEU A 165 8.64 0.20 23.66
C LEU A 165 9.81 -0.80 23.63
N PRO A 166 10.05 -1.52 22.53
CA PRO A 166 11.31 -2.23 22.32
C PRO A 166 12.49 -1.25 22.21
N GLU A 167 13.72 -1.77 22.27
CA GLU A 167 14.95 -0.96 22.11
C GLU A 167 15.17 -0.54 20.65
N LEU A 168 14.75 -1.39 19.70
CA LEU A 168 15.07 -1.23 18.28
C LEU A 168 13.84 -1.27 17.37
N PHE A 169 13.84 -0.42 16.35
CA PHE A 169 12.79 -0.37 15.33
C PHE A 169 13.42 -0.54 13.95
N LEU A 170 12.85 -1.42 13.13
CA LEU A 170 13.36 -1.70 11.79
C LEU A 170 12.24 -1.58 10.75
N ALA A 171 12.52 -0.92 9.63
CA ALA A 171 11.68 -0.99 8.43
C ALA A 171 12.45 -1.74 7.33
N GLN A 172 11.93 -2.88 6.88
CA GLN A 172 12.54 -3.70 5.83
C GLN A 172 11.88 -3.42 4.48
N THR A 173 12.64 -2.83 3.58
CA THR A 173 12.23 -2.54 2.19
C THR A 173 12.83 -3.51 1.18
N GLY A 174 13.82 -4.32 1.61
CA GLY A 174 14.58 -5.20 0.74
C GLY A 174 15.63 -4.44 -0.09
N THR A 175 16.45 -5.18 -0.82
CA THR A 175 17.60 -4.63 -1.57
C THR A 175 17.21 -4.00 -2.91
N GLY A 176 15.93 -4.06 -3.30
CA GLY A 176 15.47 -3.55 -4.60
C GLY A 176 15.87 -4.40 -5.82
N ALA A 177 16.45 -5.59 -5.62
CA ALA A 177 16.93 -6.46 -6.70
C ALA A 177 15.80 -7.13 -7.53
N HIS A 178 14.56 -7.11 -7.04
CA HIS A 178 13.39 -7.61 -7.76
C HIS A 178 12.64 -6.47 -8.45
N LYS A 179 12.09 -6.73 -9.64
CA LYS A 179 11.37 -5.74 -10.48
C LYS A 179 10.25 -4.96 -9.76
N PHE A 180 9.60 -5.55 -8.77
CA PHE A 180 8.53 -4.91 -7.98
C PHE A 180 9.04 -4.10 -6.78
N ALA A 181 10.30 -4.30 -6.38
CA ALA A 181 10.96 -3.56 -5.31
C ALA A 181 11.84 -2.41 -5.87
N GLN A 182 11.92 -2.27 -7.19
CA GLN A 182 12.70 -1.23 -7.84
C GLN A 182 12.07 0.13 -7.52
N GLY A 183 12.81 0.96 -6.77
CA GLY A 183 12.34 2.26 -6.30
C GLY A 183 11.62 2.25 -4.95
N LEU A 184 11.25 1.10 -4.37
CA LEU A 184 10.61 1.04 -3.04
C LEU A 184 11.50 1.65 -1.96
N ASN A 185 12.76 1.21 -1.88
CA ASN A 185 13.72 1.74 -0.90
C ASN A 185 13.90 3.27 -1.04
N ILE A 186 13.97 3.77 -2.28
CA ILE A 186 14.16 5.19 -2.59
C ILE A 186 12.92 6.01 -2.19
N SER A 187 11.74 5.56 -2.59
CA SER A 187 10.47 6.20 -2.24
C SER A 187 10.23 6.19 -0.72
N PHE A 188 10.53 5.07 -0.07
CA PHE A 188 10.44 4.92 1.39
C PHE A 188 11.40 5.88 2.11
N ALA A 189 12.66 5.96 1.68
CA ALA A 189 13.64 6.92 2.21
C ALA A 189 13.22 8.37 2.00
N SER A 190 12.64 8.69 0.83
CA SER A 190 12.08 10.01 0.54
C SER A 190 10.94 10.36 1.50
N HIS A 191 10.04 9.41 1.75
CA HIS A 191 8.90 9.60 2.63
C HIS A 191 9.30 9.73 4.10
N LEU A 192 10.25 8.92 4.58
CA LEU A 192 10.83 9.07 5.92
C LEU A 192 11.40 10.48 6.13
N ARG A 193 12.12 11.02 5.14
CA ARG A 193 12.62 12.40 5.17
C ARG A 193 11.49 13.42 5.21
N LYS A 194 10.44 13.23 4.40
CA LYS A 194 9.24 14.09 4.42
C LYS A 194 8.57 14.13 5.80
N LEU A 195 8.53 12.99 6.49
CA LEU A 195 7.97 12.87 7.84
C LEU A 195 8.94 13.33 8.96
N ALA A 196 10.18 13.68 8.59
CA ALA A 196 11.31 13.86 9.49
C ALA A 196 11.49 12.68 10.47
N ALA A 197 11.14 11.46 10.04
CA ALA A 197 11.13 10.27 10.88
C ALA A 197 12.56 9.86 11.27
N PRO A 198 12.77 9.27 12.46
CA PRO A 198 14.10 9.01 13.03
C PRO A 198 14.84 7.81 12.40
N PHE A 199 14.30 7.22 11.34
CA PHE A 199 14.85 6.02 10.73
C PHE A 199 15.97 6.38 9.74
N LYS A 200 17.13 5.77 9.94
CA LYS A 200 18.31 5.91 9.07
C LYS A 200 18.57 4.61 8.34
N GLN A 201 19.10 4.70 7.11
CA GLN A 201 19.48 3.51 6.37
C GLN A 201 20.62 2.77 7.11
N SER A 202 20.48 1.46 7.27
CA SER A 202 21.51 0.64 7.91
C SER A 202 22.66 0.37 6.94
N GLU A 203 23.89 0.61 7.41
CA GLU A 203 25.12 0.23 6.68
C GLU A 203 25.34 -1.29 6.71
N GLU A 204 24.94 -1.96 7.79
CA GLU A 204 25.12 -3.40 7.99
C GLU A 204 24.02 -4.24 7.33
N LYS A 205 22.77 -3.74 7.33
CA LYS A 205 21.59 -4.44 6.79
C LYS A 205 21.03 -3.70 5.59
N VAL A 206 21.59 -3.96 4.41
CA VAL A 206 21.13 -3.36 3.14
C VAL A 206 19.63 -3.56 2.96
N GLY A 207 18.92 -2.49 2.57
CA GLY A 207 17.47 -2.50 2.41
C GLY A 207 16.67 -2.34 3.70
N CYS A 208 17.34 -2.07 4.83
CA CYS A 208 16.70 -1.79 6.10
C CYS A 208 16.92 -0.34 6.55
N PHE A 209 15.91 0.23 7.21
CA PHE A 209 16.04 1.47 7.97
C PHE A 209 15.87 1.19 9.46
N ILE A 210 16.64 1.83 10.31
CA ILE A 210 16.73 1.54 11.74
C ILE A 210 16.56 2.83 12.55
N ALA A 211 15.86 2.74 13.68
CA ALA A 211 15.78 3.78 14.70
C ALA A 211 15.90 3.13 16.10
N SER A 212 16.55 3.84 17.04
CA SER A 212 16.54 3.47 18.46
C SER A 212 15.25 3.93 19.14
N ARG A 213 14.96 3.38 20.32
CA ARG A 213 13.88 3.89 21.18
C ARG A 213 14.09 5.36 21.52
N GLU A 214 15.31 5.76 21.84
CA GLU A 214 15.66 7.13 22.23
C GLU A 214 15.41 8.12 21.09
N ASP A 215 15.82 7.78 19.87
CA ASP A 215 15.56 8.59 18.67
C ASP A 215 14.06 8.73 18.42
N LEU A 216 13.30 7.65 18.59
CA LEU A 216 11.85 7.64 18.42
C LEU A 216 11.14 8.51 19.46
N VAL A 217 11.50 8.38 20.73
CA VAL A 217 10.92 9.19 21.82
C VAL A 217 11.24 10.67 21.60
N SER A 218 12.49 11.00 21.27
CA SER A 218 12.93 12.36 21.00
C SER A 218 12.18 12.98 19.81
N TRP A 219 12.00 12.20 18.74
CA TRP A 219 11.21 12.61 17.58
C TRP A 219 9.76 12.93 17.93
N VAL A 220 9.08 12.06 18.69
CA VAL A 220 7.69 12.32 19.13
C VAL A 220 7.61 13.57 20.00
N GLN A 221 8.53 13.73 20.95
CA GLN A 221 8.56 14.88 21.85
C GLN A 221 8.77 16.20 21.09
N SER A 222 9.70 16.23 20.15
CA SER A 222 9.96 17.42 19.32
C SER A 222 8.73 17.88 18.52
N LYS A 223 7.90 16.94 18.05
CA LYS A 223 6.64 17.24 17.34
C LYS A 223 5.57 17.81 18.25
N SER A 224 5.50 17.37 19.50
CA SER A 224 4.60 17.94 20.49
C SER A 224 4.96 19.38 20.84
N THR A 225 6.26 19.70 20.93
CA THR A 225 6.73 21.08 21.19
C THR A 225 6.44 22.02 20.03
N ALA A 226 6.64 21.56 18.79
CA ALA A 226 6.37 22.37 17.59
C ALA A 226 4.88 22.67 17.34
N ALA A 227 3.96 21.84 17.87
CA ALA A 227 2.52 22.08 17.77
C ALA A 227 1.97 23.02 18.86
N ALA A 228 2.78 23.36 19.87
CA ALA A 228 2.41 24.23 20.98
C ALA A 228 2.92 25.69 20.82
N THR A 229 3.63 25.97 19.73
CA THR A 229 4.12 27.29 19.30
C THR A 229 3.41 27.74 18.04
#